data_AF-A0A1E4IUB8-F1
#
_entry.id   AF-A0A1E4IUB8-F1
#
_cell.length_a   1.000
_cell.length_b   1.000
_cell.length_c   1.000
_cell.angle_alpha   90.00
_cell.angle_beta   90.00
_cell.angle_gamma   90.00
#
_symmetry.space_group_name_H-M   'P 1'
#
loop_
_entity.id
_entity.type
_entity.pdbx_description
1 polymer ?
#
loop_
_entity_poly.entity_id
_entity_poly.type
_entity_poly.pdbx_seq_one_letter_code
_entity_poly.pdbx_strand_id
1 'polypeptide(L)'
;MNPAKDRLLSRFALSTLGIFEALGLVVITLATLVAGVIEVRVMIAAGTVTLADLLLLFLYLEILAMVGAYFRSGQLPVRFPIYIAIVALARYLVLDMKSLDVWRMLGVTASMLLLACAVLVIRYGHTRFPYLDNPRGDGQP
;
A
#
# COMPACT_ATOMS: atom_id res chain seq x y z
N MET A 1 -28.74 27.93 -0.81
CA MET A 1 -27.48 27.15 -0.97
C MET A 1 -26.86 27.56 -2.30
N ASN A 2 -25.62 28.06 -2.35
CA ASN A 2 -25.03 28.61 -3.59
C ASN A 2 -24.06 27.60 -4.25
N PRO A 3 -24.43 26.98 -5.40
CA PRO A 3 -23.67 25.89 -6.03
C PRO A 3 -22.28 26.29 -6.57
N ALA A 4 -21.96 27.58 -6.64
CA ALA A 4 -20.66 28.07 -7.10
C ALA A 4 -19.55 27.97 -6.01
N LYS A 5 -19.92 28.05 -4.72
CA LYS A 5 -18.95 28.02 -3.62
C LYS A 5 -18.41 26.61 -3.36
N ASP A 6 -19.23 25.59 -3.59
CA ASP A 6 -18.88 24.18 -3.39
C ASP A 6 -17.85 23.67 -4.41
N ARG A 7 -17.86 24.20 -5.64
CA ARG A 7 -16.84 23.89 -6.67
C ARG A 7 -15.47 24.50 -6.37
N LEU A 8 -15.45 25.65 -5.71
CA LEU A 8 -14.20 26.30 -5.30
C LEU A 8 -13.62 25.61 -4.07
N LEU A 9 -14.44 25.30 -3.07
CA LEU A 9 -14.00 24.56 -1.88
C LEU A 9 -13.47 23.17 -2.23
N SER A 10 -14.15 22.42 -3.11
CA SER A 10 -13.65 21.12 -3.57
C SER A 10 -12.33 21.26 -4.32
N ARG A 11 -12.18 22.22 -5.25
CA ARG A 11 -10.90 22.45 -5.95
C ARG A 11 -9.76 22.82 -5.00
N PHE A 12 -10.01 23.68 -4.02
CA PHE A 12 -9.02 24.02 -2.99
C PHE A 12 -8.69 22.81 -2.12
N ALA A 13 -9.70 22.06 -1.65
CA ALA A 13 -9.51 20.86 -0.84
C ALA A 13 -8.67 19.82 -1.59
N LEU A 14 -9.03 19.47 -2.83
CA LEU A 14 -8.25 18.53 -3.65
C LEU A 14 -6.81 19.01 -3.88
N SER A 15 -6.60 20.31 -4.14
CA SER A 15 -5.26 20.85 -4.38
C SER A 15 -4.40 20.84 -3.12
N THR A 16 -4.97 21.15 -1.95
CA THR A 16 -4.25 21.05 -0.68
C THR A 16 -3.90 19.61 -0.35
N LEU A 17 -4.82 18.68 -0.60
CA LEU A 17 -4.65 17.26 -0.32
C LEU A 17 -3.53 16.66 -1.18
N GLY A 18 -3.45 17.01 -2.46
CA GLY A 18 -2.36 16.60 -3.34
C GLY A 18 -0.97 17.10 -2.90
N ILE A 19 -0.88 18.30 -2.31
CA ILE A 19 0.38 18.83 -1.76
C ILE A 19 0.83 18.01 -0.55
N PHE A 20 -0.09 17.70 0.36
CA PHE A 20 0.21 16.86 1.53
C PHE A 20 0.56 15.42 1.12
N GLU A 21 -0.13 14.84 0.14
CA GLU A 21 0.19 13.53 -0.42
C GLU A 21 1.62 13.51 -1.01
N ALA A 22 1.95 14.48 -1.86
CA ALA A 22 3.28 14.58 -2.46
C ALA A 22 4.38 14.74 -1.40
N LEU A 23 4.14 15.60 -0.39
CA LEU A 23 5.07 15.78 0.73
C LEU A 23 5.28 14.47 1.51
N GLY A 24 4.19 13.77 1.83
CA GLY A 24 4.25 12.48 2.53
C GLY A 24 5.03 11.44 1.73
N LEU A 25 4.83 11.40 0.41
CA LEU A 25 5.54 10.47 -0.48
C LEU A 25 7.04 10.74 -0.54
N VAL A 26 7.45 12.01 -0.57
CA VAL A 26 8.85 12.41 -0.50
C VAL A 26 9.48 11.98 0.83
N VAL A 27 8.78 12.19 1.94
CA VAL A 27 9.25 11.77 3.27
C VAL A 27 9.43 10.25 3.34
N ILE A 28 8.44 9.47 2.87
CA ILE A 28 8.54 8.00 2.83
C ILE A 28 9.74 7.57 1.98
N THR A 29 9.90 8.14 0.79
CA THR A 29 11.02 7.81 -0.11
C THR A 29 12.38 8.04 0.56
N LEU A 30 12.56 9.21 1.17
CA LEU A 30 13.80 9.56 1.87
C LEU A 30 14.04 8.67 3.08
N ALA A 31 13.01 8.43 3.89
CA ALA A 31 13.10 7.55 5.06
C ALA A 31 13.48 6.12 4.66
N THR A 32 12.86 5.57 3.61
CA THR A 32 13.17 4.22 3.11
C THR A 32 14.59 4.12 2.58
N LEU A 33 15.08 5.15 1.87
CA LEU A 33 16.45 5.18 1.36
C LEU A 33 17.47 5.22 2.51
N VAL A 34 17.25 6.10 3.50
CA VAL A 34 18.11 6.22 4.68
C VAL A 34 18.10 4.93 5.51
N ALA A 35 16.93 4.34 5.74
CA ALA A 35 16.81 3.08 6.46
C ALA A 35 17.56 1.94 5.76
N GLY A 36 17.47 1.84 4.43
CA GLY A 36 18.23 0.85 3.66
C GLY A 36 19.74 1.00 3.80
N VAL A 37 20.26 2.24 3.79
CA VAL A 37 21.70 2.50 4.01
C VAL A 37 22.11 2.13 5.42
N ILE A 38 21.31 2.48 6.43
CA ILE A 38 21.58 2.13 7.83
C ILE A 38 21.68 0.61 7.97
N GLU A 39 20.73 -0.14 7.42
CA GLU A 39 20.75 -1.60 7.55
C GLU A 39 21.91 -2.25 6.82
N VAL A 40 22.26 -1.76 5.63
CA VAL A 40 23.48 -2.23 4.94
C VAL A 40 24.71 -2.01 5.81
N ARG A 41 24.81 -0.88 6.52
CA ARG A 41 25.92 -0.65 7.46
C ARG A 41 25.89 -1.61 8.65
N VAL A 42 24.71 -1.93 9.18
CA VAL A 42 24.54 -2.91 10.27
C VAL A 42 25.03 -4.29 9.82
N MET A 43 24.62 -4.74 8.64
CA MET A 43 25.08 -6.02 8.06
C MET A 43 26.60 -6.06 7.87
N ILE A 44 27.18 -4.98 7.35
CA ILE A 44 28.64 -4.88 7.19
C ILE A 44 29.34 -4.96 8.55
N ALA A 45 28.83 -4.25 9.56
CA ALA A 45 29.39 -4.27 10.90
C ALA A 45 29.25 -5.64 11.59
N ALA A 46 28.15 -6.36 11.33
CA ALA A 46 27.90 -7.70 11.85
C ALA A 46 28.70 -8.79 11.13
N GLY A 47 29.21 -8.53 9.92
CA GLY A 47 29.98 -9.48 9.12
C GLY A 47 29.19 -10.70 8.62
N THR A 48 27.87 -10.68 8.79
CA THR A 48 26.96 -11.75 8.37
C THR A 48 25.70 -11.12 7.77
N VAL A 49 25.14 -11.79 6.76
CA VAL A 49 23.90 -11.37 6.10
C VAL A 49 22.88 -12.49 6.27
N THR A 50 21.78 -12.20 6.94
CA THR A 50 20.70 -13.17 7.16
C THR A 50 19.62 -13.03 6.10
N LEU A 51 18.77 -14.05 5.99
CA LEU A 51 17.59 -13.98 5.12
C LEU A 51 16.65 -12.83 5.55
N ALA A 52 16.58 -12.53 6.85
CA ALA A 52 15.74 -11.47 7.38
C ALA A 52 16.18 -10.11 6.84
N ASP A 53 17.48 -9.85 6.81
CA ASP A 53 18.04 -8.60 6.31
C ASP A 53 17.74 -8.41 4.81
N LEU A 54 17.89 -9.48 4.03
CA LEU A 54 17.57 -9.46 2.59
C LEU A 54 16.09 -9.21 2.33
N LEU A 55 15.18 -9.83 3.09
CA LEU A 55 13.74 -9.64 2.94
C LEU A 55 13.28 -8.25 3.39
N LEU A 56 13.97 -7.67 4.37
CA LEU A 56 13.75 -6.31 4.84
C LEU A 56 14.21 -5.30 3.79
N LEU A 57 15.39 -5.47 3.19
CA LEU A 57 15.82 -4.67 2.04
C LEU A 57 14.86 -4.79 0.85
N PHE A 58 14.33 -5.99 0.60
CA PHE A 58 13.32 -6.19 -0.43
C PHE A 58 12.01 -5.43 -0.13
N LEU A 59 11.62 -5.29 1.14
CA LEU A 59 10.46 -4.49 1.54
C LEU A 59 10.69 -3.01 1.24
N TYR A 60 11.88 -2.51 1.52
CA TYR A 60 12.26 -1.14 1.19
C TYR A 60 12.22 -0.87 -0.32
N LEU A 61 12.76 -1.78 -1.13
CA LEU A 61 12.70 -1.66 -2.59
C LEU A 61 11.27 -1.73 -3.13
N GLU A 62 10.41 -2.58 -2.56
CA GLU A 62 9.01 -2.67 -2.93
C GLU A 62 8.25 -1.37 -2.61
N ILE A 63 8.49 -0.78 -1.43
CA ILE A 63 7.93 0.52 -1.05
C ILE A 63 8.37 1.61 -2.04
N LEU A 64 9.66 1.67 -2.38
CA LEU A 64 10.17 2.62 -3.37
C LEU A 64 9.51 2.41 -4.75
N ALA A 65 9.30 1.16 -5.17
CA ALA A 65 8.63 0.85 -6.44
C ALA A 65 7.16 1.33 -6.44
N MET A 66 6.45 1.17 -5.33
CA MET A 66 5.07 1.64 -5.19
C MET A 66 4.96 3.16 -5.20
N VAL A 67 5.86 3.85 -4.48
CA VAL A 67 5.96 5.31 -4.52
C VAL A 67 6.28 5.80 -5.94
N GLY A 68 7.25 5.15 -6.61
CA GLY A 68 7.57 5.47 -8.01
C GLY A 68 6.41 5.21 -8.98
N ALA A 69 5.60 4.18 -8.73
CA ALA A 69 4.39 3.92 -9.50
C ALA A 69 3.34 5.00 -9.28
N TYR A 70 3.14 5.47 -8.04
CA TYR A 70 2.25 6.57 -7.73
C TYR A 70 2.66 7.87 -8.44
N PHE A 71 3.95 8.21 -8.46
CA PHE A 71 4.43 9.40 -9.18
C PHE A 71 4.11 9.35 -10.69
N ARG A 72 4.01 8.15 -11.29
CA ARG A 72 3.65 7.98 -12.70
C ARG A 72 2.15 7.98 -12.95
N SER A 73 1.34 7.42 -12.04
CA SER A 73 -0.11 7.24 -12.25
C SER A 73 -0.99 8.27 -11.54
N GLY A 74 -0.46 9.03 -10.59
CA GLY A 74 -1.20 10.04 -9.81
C GLY A 74 -2.31 9.49 -8.91
N GLN A 75 -2.40 8.17 -8.74
CA GLN A 75 -3.43 7.52 -7.93
C GLN A 75 -2.77 6.59 -6.92
N LEU A 76 -3.11 6.72 -5.62
CA LEU A 76 -2.77 5.75 -4.58
C LEU A 76 -3.62 4.53 -4.85
N PRO A 77 -3.08 3.44 -5.42
CA PRO A 77 -3.96 2.40 -5.87
C PRO A 77 -4.35 1.62 -4.61
N VAL A 78 -5.61 1.76 -4.19
CA VAL A 78 -6.16 1.26 -2.91
C VAL A 78 -5.99 -0.26 -2.74
N ARG A 79 -5.57 -0.96 -3.80
CA ARG A 79 -5.26 -2.38 -3.85
C ARG A 79 -3.90 -2.71 -3.23
N PHE A 80 -2.92 -1.80 -3.29
CA PHE A 80 -1.56 -2.07 -2.83
C PHE A 80 -1.48 -2.40 -1.33
N PRO A 81 -2.18 -1.70 -0.40
CA PRO A 81 -2.09 -1.99 1.04
C PRO A 81 -2.43 -3.44 1.42
N ILE A 82 -3.46 -4.04 0.83
CA ILE A 82 -3.83 -5.43 1.17
C ILE A 82 -2.82 -6.42 0.59
N TYR A 83 -2.30 -6.18 -0.61
CA TYR A 83 -1.23 -7.01 -1.18
C TYR A 83 0.06 -6.90 -0.37
N ILE A 84 0.43 -5.69 0.08
CA ILE A 84 1.57 -5.47 0.98
C ILE A 84 1.39 -6.25 2.28
N ALA A 85 0.20 -6.25 2.87
CA ALA A 85 -0.07 -7.01 4.09
C ALA A 85 0.13 -8.52 3.88
N ILE A 86 -0.37 -9.08 2.78
CA ILE A 86 -0.17 -10.49 2.43
C ILE A 86 1.32 -10.79 2.22
N VAL A 87 2.03 -9.95 1.45
CA VAL A 87 3.46 -10.12 1.18
C VAL A 87 4.30 -10.00 2.46
N ALA A 88 3.97 -9.07 3.35
CA ALA A 88 4.64 -8.88 4.63
C ALA A 88 4.44 -10.11 5.54
N LEU A 89 3.21 -10.61 5.65
CA LEU A 89 2.94 -11.85 6.37
C LEU A 89 3.70 -13.04 5.75
N ALA A 90 3.80 -13.09 4.41
CA ALA A 90 4.46 -14.19 3.71
C ALA A 90 5.95 -14.23 4.04
N ARG A 91 6.58 -13.05 4.06
CA ARG A 91 7.98 -12.93 4.47
C ARG A 91 8.18 -13.25 5.94
N TYR A 92 7.30 -12.78 6.83
CA TYR A 92 7.34 -13.15 8.24
C TYR A 92 7.31 -14.67 8.43
N LEU A 93 6.41 -15.36 7.72
CA LEU A 93 6.30 -16.82 7.79
C LEU A 93 7.57 -17.53 7.32
N VAL A 94 8.16 -17.10 6.19
CA VAL A 94 9.37 -17.72 5.62
C VAL A 94 10.59 -17.53 6.53
N LEU A 95 10.71 -16.37 7.18
CA LEU A 95 11.83 -16.07 8.07
C LEU A 95 11.75 -16.83 9.39
N ASP A 96 10.56 -16.89 9.97
CA ASP A 96 10.36 -17.43 11.32
C ASP A 96 9.91 -18.90 11.29
N MET A 97 9.88 -19.55 10.11
CA MET A 97 9.31 -20.91 9.95
C MET A 97 9.93 -21.97 10.87
N LYS A 98 11.20 -21.80 11.26
CA LYS A 98 11.91 -22.75 12.14
C LYS A 98 11.66 -22.49 13.64
N SER A 99 11.23 -21.30 13.99
CA SER A 99 10.98 -20.83 15.36
C SER A 99 9.49 -20.70 15.68
N LEU A 100 8.62 -20.74 14.66
CA LEU A 100 7.18 -20.71 14.82
C LEU A 100 6.63 -22.06 15.27
N ASP A 101 5.90 -22.04 16.38
CA ASP A 101 5.04 -23.15 16.78
C ASP A 101 3.94 -23.40 15.72
N VAL A 102 3.47 -24.65 15.65
CA VAL A 102 2.48 -25.12 14.67
C VAL A 102 1.20 -24.26 14.70
N TRP A 103 0.73 -23.88 15.89
CA TRP A 103 -0.46 -23.04 16.03
C TRP A 103 -0.27 -21.63 15.46
N ARG A 104 0.93 -21.08 15.64
CA ARG A 104 1.29 -19.75 15.13
C ARG A 104 1.42 -19.76 13.61
N MET A 105 2.04 -20.81 13.06
CA MET A 105 2.12 -21.04 11.62
C MET A 105 0.73 -21.15 10.97
N LEU A 106 -0.18 -21.90 11.60
CA LEU A 106 -1.58 -22.00 11.18
C LEU A 106 -2.31 -20.66 11.27
N GLY A 107 -2.12 -19.90 12.34
CA GLY A 107 -2.74 -18.57 12.50
C GLY A 107 -2.29 -17.57 11.42
N VAL A 108 -0.99 -17.54 11.10
CA VAL A 108 -0.44 -16.66 10.07
C VAL A 108 -0.95 -17.04 8.67
N THR A 109 -0.93 -18.33 8.34
CA THR A 109 -1.43 -18.82 7.04
C THR A 109 -2.95 -18.64 6.90
N ALA A 110 -3.73 -18.86 7.96
CA ALA A 110 -5.16 -18.56 7.98
C ALA A 110 -5.43 -17.06 7.80
N SER A 111 -4.63 -16.19 8.42
CA SER A 111 -4.75 -14.74 8.25
C SER A 111 -4.49 -14.31 6.80
N MET A 112 -3.48 -14.88 6.13
CA MET A 112 -3.26 -14.65 4.69
C MET A 112 -4.44 -15.08 3.85
N LEU A 113 -5.01 -16.25 4.16
CA LEU A 113 -6.17 -16.78 3.43
C LEU A 113 -7.39 -15.87 3.59
N LEU A 114 -7.63 -15.35 4.81
CA LEU A 114 -8.69 -14.38 5.06
C LEU A 114 -8.49 -13.08 4.28
N LEU A 115 -7.26 -12.53 4.26
CA LEU A 115 -6.95 -11.35 3.47
C LEU A 115 -7.13 -11.59 1.97
N ALA A 116 -6.70 -12.75 1.46
CA ALA A 116 -6.89 -13.12 0.06
C ALA A 116 -8.39 -13.25 -0.29
N CYS A 117 -9.19 -13.84 0.59
CA CYS A 117 -10.65 -13.89 0.45
C CYS A 117 -11.26 -12.48 0.44
N ALA A 118 -10.82 -11.57 1.31
CA ALA A 118 -11.30 -10.18 1.32
C ALA A 118 -11.02 -9.48 -0.02
N VAL A 119 -9.82 -9.67 -0.58
CA VAL A 119 -9.48 -9.14 -1.92
C VAL A 119 -10.40 -9.72 -2.99
N LEU A 120 -10.69 -11.03 -2.93
CA LEU A 120 -11.57 -11.69 -3.88
C LEU A 120 -13.00 -11.15 -3.80
N VAL A 121 -13.53 -10.95 -2.58
CA VAL A 121 -14.86 -10.37 -2.35
C VAL A 121 -14.93 -8.93 -2.90
N ILE A 122 -13.94 -8.09 -2.59
CA ILE A 122 -13.87 -6.71 -3.09
C ILE A 122 -13.84 -6.70 -4.61
N ARG A 123 -12.98 -7.53 -5.22
CA ARG A 123 -12.86 -7.63 -6.67
C ARG A 123 -14.15 -8.09 -7.33
N TYR A 124 -14.81 -9.10 -6.77
CA TYR A 124 -16.06 -9.64 -7.31
C TYR A 124 -17.23 -8.64 -7.15
N GLY A 125 -17.31 -7.93 -6.02
CA GLY A 125 -18.29 -6.87 -5.78
C GLY A 125 -18.21 -5.74 -6.81
N HIS A 126 -16.99 -5.26 -7.11
CA HIS A 126 -16.78 -4.23 -8.13
C HIS A 126 -17.14 -4.68 -9.56
N THR A 127 -17.01 -5.96 -9.89
CA THR A 127 -17.40 -6.47 -11.22
C THR A 127 -18.91 -6.69 -11.37
N ARG A 128 -19.63 -6.91 -10.27
CA ARG A 128 -21.05 -7.29 -10.30
C ARG A 128 -22.01 -6.11 -10.08
N PHE A 129 -21.58 -5.07 -9.37
CA PHE A 129 -22.37 -3.84 -9.16
C PHE A 129 -21.59 -2.60 -9.62
N PRO A 130 -21.53 -2.33 -10.94
CA PRO A 130 -21.08 -1.04 -11.43
C PRO A 130 -22.04 0.04 -10.94
N TYR A 131 -21.54 1.09 -10.28
CA TYR A 131 -22.35 2.27 -10.02
C TYR A 131 -22.75 2.86 -11.36
N LEU A 132 -24.05 2.82 -11.66
CA LEU A 132 -24.64 3.64 -12.71
C LEU A 132 -24.63 5.07 -12.20
N ASP A 133 -23.55 5.81 -12.48
CA ASP A 133 -23.65 7.26 -12.51
C ASP A 133 -24.70 7.58 -13.56
N ASN A 134 -25.87 8.06 -13.12
CA ASN A 134 -26.88 8.63 -13.99
C ASN A 134 -26.75 10.16 -13.99
N PRO A 135 -25.88 10.76 -14.82
CA PRO A 135 -25.97 12.16 -15.14
C PRO A 135 -26.86 12.32 -16.37
N ARG A 136 -28.18 12.16 -16.19
CA ARG A 136 -29.17 12.74 -17.10
C ARG A 136 -30.16 13.57 -16.31
N GLY A 137 -29.65 14.69 -15.84
CA GLY A 137 -30.45 15.88 -15.62
C GLY A 137 -30.77 16.49 -16.98
N ASP A 138 -31.65 15.85 -17.72
CA ASP A 138 -32.12 16.33 -19.02
C ASP A 138 -33.36 17.18 -18.72
N GLY A 139 -33.10 18.31 -18.05
CA GLY A 139 -34.01 19.43 -18.07
C GLY A 139 -33.91 20.11 -19.43
N GLN A 140 -35.07 20.15 -20.11
CA GLN A 140 -35.49 21.03 -21.21
C GLN A 140 -35.21 20.62 -22.67
N PRO A 141 -36.04 21.11 -23.60
CA PRO A 141 -37.13 22.10 -23.46
C PRO A 141 -38.51 21.56 -23.05
#